data_AF-A0A383D240-F1
#
_entry.id   AF-A0A383D240-F1
#
_cell.length_a   1.000
_cell.length_b   1.000
_cell.length_c   1.000
_cell.angle_alpha   90.00
_cell.angle_beta   90.00
_cell.angle_gamma   90.00
#
_symmetry.space_group_name_H-M   'P 1'
#
loop_
_entity.id
_entity.type
_entity.pdbx_description
1 polymer ?
#
loop_
_entity_poly.entity_id
_entity_poly.type
_entity_poly.pdbx_seq_one_letter_code
_entity_poly.pdbx_strand_id
1 'polypeptide(L)'
;MGGKLKLRKRVKTLQKIQEMENSATNYSTNALAKLLDVSPATVSNYRKALRKEGLIGKTQRAQIDGGDWMVARELFNKMPIIERFTSWCQRDKLVPTEFTNRLYDICKVTATPPDKLIESLEQAEILYNKFTEIWEKNNPNKMMDRYNRAIRKFLVFNQIQLPPNSKVMPSGTESQG
;
A
#
# COMPACT_ATOMS: atom_id res chain seq x y z
N MET A 1 -9.55 -12.64 -35.32
CA MET A 1 -8.82 -11.57 -34.59
C MET A 1 -8.39 -11.91 -33.14
N GLY A 2 -8.94 -12.93 -32.48
CA GLY A 2 -8.66 -13.22 -31.05
C GLY A 2 -7.24 -13.70 -30.69
N GLY A 3 -6.51 -14.34 -31.60
CA GLY A 3 -5.16 -14.88 -31.33
C GLY A 3 -4.08 -13.80 -31.09
N LYS A 4 -4.10 -12.72 -31.88
CA LYS A 4 -3.15 -11.60 -31.74
C LYS A 4 -3.36 -10.82 -30.43
N LEU A 5 -4.60 -10.70 -29.97
CA LEU A 5 -4.93 -10.03 -28.70
C LEU A 5 -4.45 -10.84 -27.48
N LYS A 6 -4.64 -12.17 -27.50
CA LYS A 6 -4.14 -13.07 -26.44
C LYS A 6 -2.62 -13.05 -26.36
N LEU A 7 -1.93 -13.05 -27.50
CA LEU A 7 -0.47 -12.96 -27.55
C LEU A 7 0.03 -11.63 -26.97
N ARG A 8 -0.59 -10.49 -27.35
CA ARG A 8 -0.24 -9.17 -26.80
C ARG A 8 -0.43 -9.08 -25.29
N LYS A 9 -1.54 -9.58 -24.76
CA LYS A 9 -1.79 -9.63 -23.30
C LYS A 9 -0.70 -10.43 -22.60
N ARG A 10 -0.38 -11.63 -23.10
CA ARG A 10 0.68 -12.49 -22.57
C ARG A 10 2.05 -11.79 -22.54
N VAL A 11 2.46 -11.15 -23.64
CA VAL A 11 3.75 -10.44 -23.70
C VAL A 11 3.81 -9.31 -22.67
N LYS A 12 2.75 -8.51 -22.54
CA LYS A 12 2.68 -7.45 -21.53
C LYS A 12 2.79 -8.00 -20.10
N THR A 13 2.09 -9.10 -19.79
CA THR A 13 2.17 -9.74 -18.48
C THR A 13 3.58 -10.24 -18.18
N LEU A 14 4.25 -10.89 -19.15
CA LEU A 14 5.63 -11.37 -19.01
C LEU A 14 6.61 -10.22 -18.75
N GLN A 15 6.53 -9.16 -19.55
CA GLN A 15 7.36 -7.96 -19.38
C GLN A 15 7.18 -7.34 -17.99
N LYS A 16 5.92 -7.25 -17.52
CA LYS A 16 5.67 -6.65 -16.21
C LYS A 16 6.17 -7.52 -15.05
N ILE A 17 6.05 -8.85 -15.14
CA ILE A 17 6.65 -9.76 -14.16
C ILE A 17 8.17 -9.60 -14.13
N GLN A 18 8.82 -9.55 -15.30
CA GLN A 18 10.26 -9.36 -15.39
C GLN A 18 10.71 -8.04 -14.74
N GLU A 19 10.05 -6.92 -15.08
CA GLU A 19 10.33 -5.60 -14.50
C GLU A 19 10.24 -5.63 -12.97
N MET A 20 9.19 -6.25 -12.43
CA MET A 20 8.96 -6.32 -10.99
C MET A 20 9.93 -7.25 -10.26
N GLU A 21 10.28 -8.40 -10.83
CA GLU A 21 11.26 -9.33 -10.25
C GLU A 21 12.68 -8.78 -10.22
N ASN A 22 13.01 -7.88 -11.15
CA ASN A 22 14.30 -7.20 -11.20
C ASN A 22 14.31 -5.90 -10.38
N SER A 23 13.20 -5.54 -9.74
CA SER A 23 13.14 -4.40 -8.83
C SER A 23 13.82 -4.74 -7.50
N ALA A 24 14.11 -3.71 -6.71
CA ALA A 24 14.58 -3.92 -5.34
C ALA A 24 13.52 -4.61 -4.46
N THR A 25 12.26 -4.76 -4.90
CA THR A 25 11.14 -5.33 -4.14
C THR A 25 10.83 -6.79 -4.47
N ASN A 26 10.75 -7.63 -3.43
CA ASN A 26 10.36 -9.02 -3.54
C ASN A 26 8.85 -9.19 -3.40
N TYR A 27 8.22 -9.58 -4.49
CA TYR A 27 6.77 -9.77 -4.55
C TYR A 27 6.39 -11.25 -4.51
N SER A 28 5.35 -11.61 -3.75
CA SER A 28 4.84 -12.98 -3.79
C SER A 28 4.13 -13.27 -5.11
N THR A 29 3.98 -14.57 -5.42
CA THR A 29 3.19 -15.03 -6.58
C THR A 29 1.76 -14.48 -6.53
N ASN A 30 1.18 -14.39 -5.33
CA ASN A 30 -0.20 -13.96 -5.14
C ASN A 30 -0.35 -12.44 -5.35
N ALA A 31 0.66 -11.65 -4.98
CA ALA A 31 0.68 -10.22 -5.24
C ALA A 31 0.70 -9.92 -6.75
N LEU A 32 1.61 -10.58 -7.47
CA LEU A 32 1.73 -10.41 -8.92
C LEU A 32 0.47 -10.89 -9.65
N ALA A 33 -0.12 -12.01 -9.20
CA ALA A 33 -1.34 -12.56 -9.77
C ALA A 33 -2.50 -11.55 -9.69
N LYS A 34 -2.67 -10.91 -8.52
CA LYS A 34 -3.69 -9.89 -8.32
C LYS A 34 -3.44 -8.63 -9.13
N LEU A 35 -2.22 -8.11 -9.12
CA LEU A 35 -1.87 -6.91 -9.90
C LEU A 35 -2.14 -7.08 -11.39
N LEU A 36 -1.77 -8.25 -11.92
CA LEU A 36 -1.79 -8.51 -13.35
C LEU A 36 -3.10 -9.14 -13.83
N ASP A 37 -4.06 -9.35 -12.91
CA ASP A 37 -5.33 -10.02 -13.16
C ASP A 37 -5.16 -11.38 -13.87
N VAL A 38 -4.28 -12.22 -13.30
CA VAL A 38 -4.00 -13.58 -13.79
C VAL A 38 -3.97 -14.59 -12.65
N SER A 39 -4.06 -15.88 -12.98
CA SER A 39 -3.95 -16.91 -11.95
C SER A 39 -2.54 -16.98 -11.34
N PRO A 40 -2.39 -17.37 -10.07
CA PRO A 40 -1.08 -17.65 -9.47
C PRO A 40 -0.29 -18.71 -10.24
N ALA A 41 -0.98 -19.68 -10.83
CA ALA A 41 -0.36 -20.69 -11.70
C ALA A 41 0.26 -20.06 -12.96
N THR A 42 -0.42 -19.08 -13.58
CA THR A 42 0.11 -18.31 -14.71
C THR A 42 1.38 -17.56 -14.33
N VAL A 43 1.40 -16.88 -13.18
CA VAL A 43 2.61 -16.19 -12.68
C VAL A 43 3.74 -17.19 -12.45
N SER A 44 3.45 -18.32 -11.81
CA SER A 44 4.45 -19.38 -11.57
C SER A 44 5.06 -19.89 -12.88
N ASN A 45 4.23 -20.15 -13.89
CA ASN A 45 4.68 -20.58 -15.21
C ASN A 45 5.51 -19.52 -15.93
N TYR A 46 5.11 -18.25 -15.86
CA TYR A 46 5.85 -17.14 -16.47
C TYR A 46 7.19 -16.90 -15.77
N ARG A 47 7.26 -16.98 -14.44
CA ARG A 47 8.53 -16.97 -13.71
C ARG A 47 9.46 -18.10 -14.15
N LYS A 48 8.93 -19.32 -14.32
CA LYS A 48 9.73 -20.45 -14.84
C LYS A 48 10.28 -20.18 -16.24
N ALA A 49 9.46 -19.63 -17.14
CA ALA A 49 9.89 -19.27 -18.49
C ALA A 49 10.97 -18.18 -18.47
N LEU A 50 10.75 -17.08 -17.74
CA LEU A 50 11.69 -15.97 -17.62
C LEU A 50 13.04 -16.41 -17.00
N ARG A 51 13.03 -17.31 -16.00
CA ARG A 51 14.26 -17.90 -15.43
C ARG A 51 14.99 -18.76 -16.44
N LYS A 52 14.27 -19.56 -17.24
CA LYS A 52 14.87 -20.38 -18.31
C LYS A 52 15.55 -19.51 -19.36
N GLU A 53 14.99 -18.32 -19.63
CA GLU A 53 15.55 -17.33 -20.54
C GLU A 53 16.63 -16.43 -19.90
N GLY A 54 16.94 -16.63 -18.61
CA GLY A 54 17.93 -15.82 -17.89
C GLY A 54 17.50 -14.36 -17.63
N LEU A 55 16.23 -14.03 -17.84
CA LEU A 55 15.69 -12.66 -17.74
C LEU A 55 15.41 -12.21 -16.31
N ILE A 56 15.29 -13.17 -15.38
CA ILE A 56 15.14 -12.94 -13.94
C ILE A 56 16.02 -13.93 -13.16
N GLY A 57 16.51 -13.50 -11.99
CA GLY A 57 17.37 -14.32 -11.13
C GLY A 57 16.65 -15.45 -10.39
N LYS A 58 17.43 -16.28 -9.67
CA LYS A 58 16.88 -17.14 -8.61
C LYS A 58 16.35 -16.23 -7.50
N THR A 59 15.12 -16.44 -7.07
CA THR A 59 14.43 -15.61 -6.08
C THR A 59 15.27 -15.51 -4.80
N GLN A 60 15.95 -14.38 -4.61
CA GLN A 60 16.50 -14.04 -3.31
C GLN A 60 15.30 -13.63 -2.46
N ARG A 61 15.00 -14.39 -1.40
CA ARG A 61 14.09 -13.92 -0.36
C ARG A 61 14.80 -12.84 0.45
N ALA A 62 15.11 -11.69 -0.17
CA ALA A 62 15.49 -10.53 0.59
C ALA A 62 14.23 -10.01 1.26
N GLN A 63 14.22 -10.07 2.59
CA GLN A 63 13.18 -9.51 3.40
C GLN A 63 13.28 -8.00 3.25
N ILE A 64 12.27 -7.40 2.63
CA ILE A 64 12.16 -5.96 2.50
C ILE A 64 11.04 -5.58 3.44
N ASP A 65 11.19 -4.44 4.09
CA ASP A 65 10.21 -3.94 5.05
C ASP A 65 8.82 -3.67 4.41
N GLY A 66 8.73 -3.73 3.07
CA GLY A 66 7.50 -3.63 2.29
C GLY A 66 6.86 -4.98 1.93
N GLY A 67 5.54 -5.09 2.09
CA GLY A 67 4.78 -6.31 1.82
C GLY A 67 3.99 -6.30 0.50
N ASP A 68 3.47 -7.47 0.12
CA ASP A 68 2.63 -7.69 -1.08
C ASP A 68 1.50 -6.67 -1.29
N TRP A 69 1.00 -6.09 -0.19
CA TRP A 69 -0.02 -5.06 -0.16
C TRP A 69 0.38 -3.75 -0.88
N MET A 70 1.68 -3.48 -1.02
CA MET A 70 2.17 -2.30 -1.75
C MET A 70 1.85 -2.36 -3.25
N VAL A 71 1.66 -3.58 -3.77
CA VAL A 71 1.45 -3.84 -5.19
C VAL A 71 -0.03 -3.87 -5.54
N ALA A 72 -0.83 -4.53 -4.71
CA ALA A 72 -2.27 -4.65 -4.93
C ALA A 72 -3.02 -4.04 -3.75
N ARG A 73 -3.82 -3.00 -4.01
CA ARG A 73 -4.58 -2.31 -2.96
C ARG A 73 -5.55 -3.24 -2.24
N GLU A 74 -6.10 -4.22 -2.94
CA GLU A 74 -7.01 -5.22 -2.40
C GLU A 74 -6.32 -6.08 -1.32
N LEU A 75 -5.00 -6.23 -1.37
CA LEU A 75 -4.25 -6.92 -0.32
C LEU A 75 -4.11 -6.07 0.94
N PHE A 76 -3.92 -4.76 0.80
CA PHE A 76 -3.95 -3.83 1.93
C PHE A 76 -5.32 -3.84 2.62
N ASN A 77 -6.41 -3.78 1.83
CA ASN A 77 -7.76 -3.77 2.37
C ASN A 77 -8.12 -5.06 3.13
N LYS A 78 -7.46 -6.19 2.81
CA LYS A 78 -7.64 -7.49 3.46
C LYS A 78 -6.76 -7.71 4.69
N MET A 79 -5.94 -6.73 5.07
CA MET A 79 -5.18 -6.83 6.30
C MET A 79 -6.14 -6.74 7.49
N PRO A 80 -6.04 -7.62 8.50
CA PRO A 80 -7.00 -7.65 9.63
C PRO A 80 -7.17 -6.31 10.34
N ILE A 81 -6.10 -5.52 10.47
CA ILE A 81 -6.15 -4.17 11.05
C ILE A 81 -6.98 -3.20 10.20
N ILE A 82 -6.90 -3.30 8.86
CA ILE A 82 -7.62 -2.44 7.92
C ILE A 82 -9.08 -2.87 7.80
N GLU A 83 -9.38 -4.17 7.80
CA GLU A 83 -10.77 -4.67 7.80
C GLU A 83 -11.51 -4.23 9.07
N ARG A 84 -10.85 -4.31 10.23
CA ARG A 84 -11.40 -3.82 11.51
C ARG A 84 -11.64 -2.31 11.48
N PHE A 85 -10.68 -1.54 10.98
CA PHE A 85 -10.82 -0.09 10.85
C PHE A 85 -11.95 0.29 9.88
N THR A 86 -12.07 -0.43 8.76
CA THR A 86 -13.16 -0.23 7.78
C THR A 86 -14.52 -0.45 8.42
N SER A 87 -14.67 -1.55 9.15
CA SER A 87 -15.90 -1.88 9.89
C SER A 87 -16.24 -0.81 10.93
N TRP A 88 -15.23 -0.26 11.60
CA TRP A 88 -15.41 0.83 12.56
C TRP A 88 -15.87 2.13 11.89
N CYS A 89 -15.25 2.52 10.78
CA CYS A 89 -15.71 3.67 10.00
C CYS A 89 -17.18 3.51 9.58
N GLN A 90 -17.59 2.33 9.13
CA GLN A 90 -18.96 2.06 8.74
C GLN A 90 -19.94 2.19 9.92
N ARG A 91 -19.56 1.66 11.08
CA ARG A 91 -20.35 1.78 12.32
C ARG A 91 -20.58 3.23 12.71
N ASP A 92 -19.55 4.06 12.54
CA ASP A 92 -19.59 5.49 12.83
C ASP A 92 -20.21 6.32 11.66
N LYS A 93 -20.80 5.66 10.66
CA LYS A 93 -21.41 6.26 9.46
C LYS A 93 -20.44 7.13 8.65
N LEU A 94 -19.15 6.85 8.73
CA LEU A 94 -18.10 7.47 7.93
C LEU A 94 -17.89 6.70 6.62
N VAL A 95 -17.42 7.39 5.58
CA VAL A 95 -17.06 6.78 4.29
C VAL A 95 -15.65 6.16 4.39
N PRO A 96 -15.50 4.82 4.52
CA PRO A 96 -14.20 4.23 4.87
C PRO A 96 -13.14 4.42 3.79
N THR A 97 -13.55 4.55 2.53
CA THR A 97 -12.64 4.75 1.40
C THR A 97 -11.88 6.07 1.50
N GLU A 98 -12.44 7.11 2.12
CA GLU A 98 -11.75 8.38 2.34
C GLU A 98 -10.55 8.24 3.27
N PHE A 99 -10.69 7.42 4.32
CA PHE A 99 -9.65 7.19 5.33
C PHE A 99 -8.65 6.14 4.86
N THR A 100 -9.13 4.99 4.39
CA THR A 100 -8.27 3.87 3.98
C THR A 100 -7.42 4.20 2.75
N ASN A 101 -7.89 5.06 1.85
CA ASN A 101 -7.07 5.53 0.73
C ASN A 101 -5.85 6.32 1.21
N ARG A 102 -6.02 7.15 2.23
CA ARG A 102 -4.97 8.06 2.71
C ARG A 102 -3.98 7.27 3.56
N LEU A 103 -4.51 6.35 4.37
CA LEU A 103 -3.70 5.39 5.11
C LEU A 103 -2.86 4.51 4.19
N TYR A 104 -3.43 4.06 3.06
CA TYR A 104 -2.69 3.29 2.06
C TYR A 104 -1.54 4.08 1.45
N ASP A 105 -1.77 5.34 1.05
CA ASP A 105 -0.73 6.21 0.51
C ASP A 105 0.39 6.42 1.53
N ILE A 106 0.05 6.71 2.79
CA ILE A 106 1.03 6.87 3.89
C ILE A 106 1.90 5.61 3.98
N CYS A 107 1.28 4.45 4.16
CA CYS A 107 1.97 3.17 4.29
C CYS A 107 2.84 2.89 3.06
N LYS A 108 2.31 3.10 1.85
CA LYS A 108 3.00 2.80 0.60
C LYS A 108 4.23 3.68 0.40
N VAL A 109 4.12 4.98 0.66
CA VAL A 109 5.23 5.93 0.51
C VAL A 109 6.34 5.65 1.52
N THR A 110 5.97 5.30 2.76
CA THR A 110 6.96 4.96 3.79
C THR A 110 7.45 3.52 3.71
N ALA A 111 6.88 2.72 2.81
CA ALA A 111 7.09 1.27 2.67
C ALA A 111 6.89 0.53 4.01
N THR A 112 5.87 0.91 4.78
CA THR A 112 5.64 0.41 6.13
C THR A 112 4.23 -0.16 6.26
N PRO A 113 4.04 -1.37 6.82
CA PRO A 113 2.71 -1.92 7.00
C PRO A 113 1.91 -1.15 8.07
N PRO A 114 0.58 -1.13 7.98
CA PRO A 114 -0.27 -0.38 8.90
C PRO A 114 -0.13 -0.78 10.38
N ASP A 115 0.28 -2.03 10.67
CA ASP A 115 0.52 -2.48 12.05
C ASP A 115 1.67 -1.71 12.71
N LYS A 116 2.66 -1.24 11.93
CA LYS A 116 3.77 -0.44 12.44
C LYS A 116 3.37 0.99 12.84
N LEU A 117 2.27 1.50 12.28
CA LEU A 117 1.73 2.80 12.67
C LEU A 117 1.11 2.78 14.07
N ILE A 118 0.83 1.60 14.63
CA ILE A 118 0.14 1.48 15.92
C ILE A 118 1.02 0.92 17.04
N GLU A 119 2.34 0.85 16.83
CA GLU A 119 3.28 0.39 17.88
C GLU A 119 3.41 1.41 19.01
N SER A 120 3.48 2.69 18.67
CA SER A 120 3.47 3.81 19.62
C SER A 120 3.12 5.12 18.91
N LEU A 121 2.76 6.15 19.68
CA LEU A 121 2.56 7.50 19.13
C LEU A 121 3.84 8.04 18.48
N GLU A 122 4.99 7.85 19.14
CA GLU A 122 6.30 8.30 18.63
C GLU A 122 6.61 7.65 17.28
N GLN A 123 6.41 6.34 17.16
CA GLN A 123 6.64 5.63 15.91
C GLN A 123 5.71 6.12 14.80
N ALA A 124 4.45 6.40 15.13
CA ALA A 124 3.50 6.97 14.19
C ALA A 124 3.92 8.37 13.72
N GLU A 125 4.41 9.22 14.62
CA GLU A 125 4.91 10.56 14.29
C GLU A 125 6.16 10.51 13.41
N ILE A 126 7.12 9.62 13.69
CA ILE A 126 8.31 9.42 12.86
C ILE A 126 7.91 9.00 11.44
N LEU A 127 7.02 8.01 11.32
CA LEU A 127 6.56 7.51 10.02
C LEU A 127 5.76 8.57 9.26
N TYR A 128 4.90 9.32 9.96
CA TYR A 128 4.09 10.36 9.33
C TYR A 128 4.92 11.57 8.88
N ASN A 129 5.92 12.00 9.65
CA ASN A 129 6.87 13.02 9.21
C ASN A 129 7.61 12.58 7.94
N LYS A 130 8.13 11.35 7.91
CA LYS A 130 8.77 10.78 6.73
C LYS A 130 7.83 10.76 5.52
N PHE A 131 6.57 10.41 5.71
CA PHE A 131 5.56 10.49 4.67
C PHE A 131 5.42 11.93 4.14
N THR A 132 5.23 12.91 5.03
CA THR A 132 5.03 14.32 4.68
C THR A 132 6.20 14.85 3.86
N GLU A 133 7.44 14.63 4.29
CA GLU A 133 8.64 15.05 3.57
C GLU A 133 8.71 14.49 2.14
N ILE A 134 8.43 13.20 1.97
CA ILE A 134 8.45 12.55 0.65
C ILE A 134 7.25 13.03 -0.19
N TRP A 135 6.09 13.20 0.42
CA TRP A 135 4.86 13.55 -0.27
C TRP A 135 4.86 14.98 -0.78
N GLU A 136 5.27 15.95 0.04
CA GLU A 136 5.36 17.37 -0.30
C GLU A 136 6.38 17.60 -1.42
N LYS A 137 7.53 16.91 -1.39
CA LYS A 137 8.52 16.96 -2.47
C LYS A 137 7.93 16.56 -3.83
N ASN A 138 7.02 15.60 -3.83
CA ASN A 138 6.40 15.08 -5.05
C ASN A 138 5.06 15.75 -5.39
N ASN A 139 4.42 16.43 -4.43
CA ASN A 139 3.08 17.02 -4.55
C ASN A 139 2.97 18.35 -3.77
N PRO A 140 3.75 19.39 -4.13
CA PRO A 140 3.88 20.61 -3.31
C PRO A 140 2.56 21.38 -3.12
N ASN A 141 1.58 21.19 -4.01
CA ASN A 141 0.30 21.91 -3.97
C ASN A 141 -0.85 21.10 -3.35
N LYS A 142 -0.60 19.91 -2.78
CA LYS A 142 -1.66 19.09 -2.19
C LYS A 142 -1.79 19.32 -0.69
N MET A 143 -3.02 19.59 -0.25
CA MET A 143 -3.34 19.77 1.17
C MET A 143 -3.21 18.46 1.96
N MET A 144 -2.57 18.55 3.13
CA MET A 144 -2.31 17.42 4.04
C MET A 144 -3.47 17.11 5.00
N ASP A 145 -4.48 17.96 5.10
CA ASP A 145 -5.57 17.82 6.09
C ASP A 145 -6.31 16.49 6.02
N ARG A 146 -6.52 15.96 4.81
CA ARG A 146 -7.16 14.66 4.63
C ARG A 146 -6.28 13.51 5.12
N TYR A 147 -4.96 13.64 4.99
CA TYR A 147 -4.00 12.67 5.54
C TYR A 147 -3.94 12.77 7.06
N ASN A 148 -3.89 13.99 7.61
CA ASN A 148 -3.92 14.26 9.04
C ASN A 148 -5.17 13.63 9.69
N ARG A 149 -6.34 13.86 9.09
CA ARG A 149 -7.60 13.28 9.55
C ARG A 149 -7.59 11.75 9.51
N ALA A 150 -7.04 11.17 8.44
CA ALA A 150 -6.98 9.72 8.27
C ALA A 150 -6.08 9.04 9.30
N ILE A 151 -4.85 9.51 9.47
CA ILE A 151 -3.91 8.93 10.43
C ILE A 151 -4.41 9.12 11.87
N ARG A 152 -4.94 10.30 12.21
CA ARG A 152 -5.47 10.57 13.56
C ARG A 152 -6.63 9.64 13.90
N LYS A 153 -7.60 9.47 12.99
CA LYS A 153 -8.72 8.54 13.22
C LYS A 153 -8.24 7.10 13.35
N PHE A 154 -7.25 6.68 12.56
CA PHE A 154 -6.68 5.34 12.64
C PHE A 154 -5.98 5.10 13.99
N LEU A 155 -5.20 6.06 14.48
CA LEU A 155 -4.53 5.97 15.79
C LEU A 155 -5.53 5.95 16.95
N VAL A 156 -6.53 6.85 16.95
CA VAL A 156 -7.59 6.87 17.97
C VAL A 156 -8.37 5.56 17.99
N PHE A 157 -8.70 5.00 16.82
CA PHE A 157 -9.37 3.70 16.72
C PHE A 157 -8.56 2.58 17.39
N ASN A 158 -7.23 2.61 17.25
CA ASN A 158 -6.32 1.65 17.88
C ASN A 158 -5.88 2.09 19.28
N GLN A 159 -6.64 2.96 19.95
CA GLN A 159 -6.41 3.40 21.34
C GLN A 159 -5.10 4.16 21.58
N ILE A 160 -4.49 4.71 20.54
CA ILE A 160 -3.35 5.63 20.67
C ILE A 160 -3.88 7.03 20.87
N GLN A 161 -3.66 7.58 22.06
CA GLN A 161 -4.07 8.94 22.39
C GLN A 161 -3.16 9.95 21.69
N LEU A 162 -3.78 10.88 20.97
CA LEU A 162 -3.09 11.98 20.30
C LEU A 162 -3.24 13.26 21.12
N PRO A 163 -2.16 14.03 21.31
CA PRO A 163 -2.31 15.36 21.88
C PRO A 163 -3.16 16.24 20.93
N PRO A 164 -4.00 17.12 21.49
CA PRO A 164 -4.83 18.03 20.68
C PRO A 164 -3.99 18.94 19.79
N ASN A 165 -2.76 19.28 20.23
CA ASN A 165 -1.82 20.18 19.57
C ASN A 165 -0.61 19.44 18.96
N SER A 166 -0.77 18.21 18.45
CA SER A 166 0.35 17.53 17.75
C SER A 166 0.82 18.40 16.59
N LYS A 167 2.12 18.73 16.57
CA LYS A 167 2.75 19.49 15.48
C LYS A 167 2.88 18.67 14.21
N VAL A 168 3.02 17.34 14.36
CA VAL A 168 3.26 16.38 13.27
C VAL A 168 1.94 15.98 12.61
N MET A 169 0.88 15.80 13.39
CA MET A 169 -0.45 15.46 12.90
C MET A 169 -1.47 16.46 13.43
N PRO A 170 -1.58 17.68 12.87
CA PRO A 170 -2.51 18.68 13.34
C PRO A 170 -3.97 18.17 13.33
N SER A 171 -4.77 18.58 14.31
CA SER A 171 -6.21 18.44 14.22
C SER A 171 -6.70 19.41 13.13
N GLY A 172 -7.06 18.88 11.96
CA GLY A 172 -7.70 19.70 10.93
C GLY A 172 -8.97 20.35 11.50
N THR A 173 -9.34 21.51 10.98
CA THR A 173 -10.63 22.13 11.33
C THR A 173 -11.76 21.22 10.87
N GLU A 174 -12.54 20.71 11.81
CA GLU A 174 -13.84 20.11 11.50
C GLU A 174 -14.73 21.24 10.99
N SER A 175 -14.73 21.48 9.69
CA SER A 175 -15.77 22.29 9.05
C SER A 175 -17.09 21.56 9.27
N GLN A 176 -17.85 22.00 10.27
CA GLN A 176 -19.29 21.80 10.33
C GLN A 176 -19.86 22.40 9.04
N GLY A 177 -20.38 21.55 8.16
CA GLY A 177 -20.99 21.90 6.88
C GLY A 177 -21.89 20.79 6.43
#